data_AF-A0A2I2YKK6-F1
#
_entry.id   AF-A0A2I2YKK6-F1
#
_cell.length_a   1.000
_cell.length_b   1.000
_cell.length_c   1.000
_cell.angle_alpha   90.00
_cell.angle_beta   90.00
_cell.angle_gamma   90.00
#
_symmetry.space_group_name_H-M   'P 1'
#
loop_
_entity.id
_entity.type
_entity.pdbx_description
1 polymer ?
#
loop_
_entity_poly.entity_id
_entity_poly.type
_entity_poly.pdbx_seq_one_letter_code
_entity_poly.pdbx_strand_id
1 'polypeptide(L)' 'MANRTLKDAHSVRGTNPQYLVGKIIRTRICESKYWKEECFGLMAELVVGKAMELINARY' A
#
# COMPACT_ATOMS: atom_id res chain seq x y z
N MET A 1 13.48 -6.89 -1.60
CA MET A 1 12.79 -5.63 -1.93
C MET A 1 11.58 -5.51 -1.01
N ALA A 2 11.47 -4.46 -0.21
CA ALA A 2 10.41 -4.32 0.80
C ALA A 2 8.99 -4.19 0.20
N ASN A 3 8.86 -3.61 -0.99
CA ASN A 3 7.56 -3.36 -1.62
C ASN A 3 7.05 -4.51 -2.51
N ARG A 4 7.61 -5.72 -2.39
CA ARG A 4 7.14 -6.89 -3.17
C ARG A 4 5.91 -7.47 -2.49
N THR A 5 4.94 -7.93 -3.28
CA THR A 5 3.80 -8.70 -2.79
C THR A 5 4.27 -9.93 -2.00
N LEU A 6 3.62 -10.20 -0.87
CA LEU A 6 3.88 -11.39 -0.07
C LEU A 6 3.71 -12.65 -0.91
N LYS A 7 4.47 -13.70 -0.57
CA LYS A 7 4.58 -14.93 -1.39
C LYS A 7 3.28 -15.76 -1.40
N ASP A 8 2.52 -15.68 -0.32
CA ASP A 8 1.26 -16.36 -0.07
C ASP A 8 0.04 -15.57 -0.56
N ALA A 9 0.24 -14.34 -1.05
CA ALA A 9 -0.85 -13.54 -1.57
C ALA A 9 -1.46 -14.19 -2.82
N HIS A 10 -2.78 -14.39 -2.80
CA HIS A 10 -3.52 -14.87 -3.95
C HIS A 10 -3.51 -13.85 -5.10
N SER A 11 -3.52 -14.35 -6.33
CA SER A 11 -3.75 -13.50 -7.50
C SER A 11 -5.16 -12.91 -7.46
N VAL A 12 -5.30 -11.64 -7.83
CA VAL A 12 -6.59 -10.97 -7.96
C VAL A 12 -6.76 -10.59 -9.42
N ARG A 13 -7.89 -10.98 -10.03
CA ARG A 13 -8.16 -10.79 -11.48
C ARG A 13 -7.04 -11.36 -12.37
N GLY A 14 -6.51 -12.54 -12.01
CA GLY A 14 -5.48 -13.24 -12.79
C GLY A 14 -4.09 -12.57 -12.80
N THR A 15 -3.83 -11.60 -11.93
CA THR A 15 -2.55 -10.91 -11.84
C THR A 15 -2.11 -10.68 -10.40
N ASN A 16 -0.88 -10.18 -10.23
CA ASN A 16 -0.42 -9.71 -8.92
C ASN A 16 -1.35 -8.58 -8.44
N PRO A 17 -1.91 -8.65 -7.22
CA PRO A 17 -2.85 -7.65 -6.71
C PRO A 17 -2.33 -6.20 -6.78
N GLN A 18 -1.01 -5.99 -6.61
CA GLN A 18 -0.43 -4.65 -6.75
C GLN A 18 -0.60 -4.10 -8.17
N TYR A 19 -0.61 -4.94 -9.20
CA TYR A 19 -0.64 -4.52 -10.61
C TYR A 19 -1.98 -3.97 -11.08
N LEU A 20 -3.02 -4.05 -10.23
CA LEU A 20 -4.29 -3.37 -10.46
C LEU A 20 -4.14 -1.84 -10.44
N VAL A 21 -3.10 -1.32 -9.77
CA VAL A 21 -2.74 0.10 -9.80
C VAL A 21 -1.65 0.31 -10.85
N GLY A 22 -1.74 1.35 -11.68
CA GLY A 22 -0.77 1.62 -12.76
C GLY A 22 0.68 1.81 -12.27
N LYS A 23 1.67 1.41 -13.08
CA LYS A 23 3.10 1.40 -12.70
C LYS A 23 3.58 2.76 -12.16
N ILE A 24 3.26 3.86 -12.85
CA ILE A 24 3.67 5.21 -12.45
C ILE A 24 3.09 5.57 -11.09
N ILE A 25 1.80 5.29 -10.87
CA ILE A 25 1.12 5.56 -9.60
C ILE A 25 1.75 4.75 -8.45
N ARG A 26 2.03 3.46 -8.66
CA ARG A 26 2.70 2.63 -7.63
C ARG A 26 4.08 3.16 -7.26
N THR A 27 4.85 3.62 -8.24
CA THR A 27 6.15 4.26 -7.99
C THR A 27 5.96 5.50 -7.12
N ARG A 28 5.01 6.38 -7.46
CA ARG A 28 4.70 7.57 -6.64
C ARG A 28 4.24 7.23 -5.23
N ILE A 29 3.40 6.19 -5.06
CA ILE A 29 2.98 5.70 -3.74
C ILE A 29 4.21 5.26 -2.94
N CYS A 30 5.04 4.36 -3.48
CA CYS A 30 6.23 3.83 -2.80
C CYS A 30 7.28 4.90 -2.48
N GLU A 31 7.34 5.97 -3.28
CA GLU A 31 8.27 7.10 -3.08
C GLU A 31 7.76 8.13 -2.07
N SER A 32 6.45 8.17 -1.82
CA SER A 32 5.82 9.16 -0.93
C SER A 32 6.33 9.06 0.50
N LYS A 33 6.31 10.21 1.21
CA LYS A 33 6.67 10.31 2.62
C LYS A 33 5.81 9.36 3.47
N TYR A 34 4.49 9.42 3.28
CA TYR A 34 3.53 8.58 4.01
C TYR A 34 3.83 7.08 3.86
N TRP A 35 4.16 6.61 2.66
CA TRP A 35 4.50 5.19 2.48
C TRP A 35 5.76 4.77 3.24
N LYS A 36 6.81 5.60 3.19
CA LYS A 36 8.11 5.29 3.81
C LYS A 36 8.08 5.36 5.33
N GLU A 37 7.29 6.28 5.89
CA GLU A 37 7.23 6.51 7.33
C GLU A 37 6.10 5.69 7.99
N GLU A 38 4.93 5.64 7.37
CA GLU A 38 3.71 5.10 8.00
C GLU A 38 3.33 3.71 7.50
N CYS A 39 3.77 3.30 6.30
CA CYS A 39 3.41 2.01 5.70
C CYS A 39 4.56 0.98 5.72
N PHE A 40 5.75 1.34 6.21
CA PHE A 40 6.88 0.40 6.29
C PHE A 40 6.61 -0.68 7.34
N GLY A 41 6.55 -1.94 6.92
CA GLY A 41 6.26 -3.07 7.82
C GLY A 41 4.82 -3.10 8.34
N LEU A 42 3.90 -2.35 7.71
CA LEU A 42 2.50 -2.32 8.14
C LEU A 42 1.83 -3.68 7.93
N MET A 43 1.33 -4.25 9.01
CA MET A 43 0.64 -5.55 9.04
C MET A 43 -0.87 -5.39 8.97
N ALA A 44 -1.58 -6.43 8.53
CA ALA A 44 -3.04 -6.41 8.34
C ALA A 44 -3.83 -5.92 9.58
N GLU A 45 -3.39 -6.29 10.78
CA GLU A 45 -4.02 -5.88 12.05
C GLU A 45 -3.89 -4.38 12.35
N LEU A 46 -2.82 -3.73 11.87
CA LEU A 46 -2.53 -2.31 12.13
C LEU A 46 -3.14 -1.38 11.07
N VAL A 47 -3.58 -1.93 9.94
CA VAL A 47 -4.15 -1.14 8.82
C VAL A 47 -5.34 -0.30 9.28
N VAL A 48 -6.22 -0.86 10.11
CA VAL A 48 -7.41 -0.14 10.62
C VAL A 48 -7.00 1.05 11.49
N GLY A 49 -5.98 0.89 12.34
CA GLY A 49 -5.46 1.98 13.16
C GLY A 49 -4.96 3.14 12.30
N LYS A 50 -4.16 2.84 11.27
CA LYS A 50 -3.71 3.86 10.31
C LYS A 50 -4.84 4.50 9.50
N ALA A 51 -5.85 3.73 9.13
CA ALA A 51 -6.99 4.26 8.40
C ALA A 51 -7.81 5.26 9.23
N MET A 52 -7.90 5.08 10.55
CA MET A 52 -8.62 6.00 11.44
C MET A 52 -7.93 7.36 11.59
N GLU A 53 -6.60 7.41 11.45
CA GLU A 53 -5.82 8.66 11.47
C GLU A 53 -5.99 9.48 10.19
N LEU A 54 -6.52 8.89 9.10
CA LEU A 54 -6.73 9.57 7.83
C LEU A 54 -7.90 10.55 7.93
N ILE A 55 -7.58 11.80 8.26
CA ILE A 55 -8.51 12.91 8.14
C ILE A 55 -8.40 13.43 6.71
N ASN A 56 -9.52 13.48 6.01
CA ASN A 56 -9.57 14.02 4.66
C ASN A 56 -9.27 15.52 4.72
N ALA A 57 -8.02 15.92 4.45
CA ALA A 57 -7.65 17.31 4.27
C ALA A 57 -8.11 17.79 2.89
N ARG A 58 -9.43 17.82 2.70
CA ARG A 58 -10.10 18.47 1.58
C ARG A 58 -11.31 19.18 2.18
N TYR A 59 -11.23 20.52 2.14
CA TYR A 59 -12.24 21.54 2.46
C TYR A 59 -13.60 21.04 2.95
#